data_AF-A0A7L0LLC2-F1
#
_entry.id   AF-A0A7L0LLC2-F1
#
_cell.length_a   1.000
_cell.length_b   1.000
_cell.length_c   1.000
_cell.angle_alpha   90.00
_cell.angle_beta   90.00
_cell.angle_gamma   90.00
#
_symmetry.space_group_name_H-M   'P 1'
#
loop_
_entity.id
_entity.type
_entity.pdbx_description
1 polymer ?
#
loop_
_entity_poly.entity_id
_entity_poly.type
_entity_poly.pdbx_seq_one_letter_code
_entity_poly.pdbx_strand_id
1 'polypeptide(L)'
;LLSILCLGDCQLHTSCGIQKCTTDFVSFTSHLNAALEDFDLEFCKALRAYSVCTYRNSKVCRGNLVYHSAVLGIGDLMTQRNCTKDGPTSSTNPEITHDPCNYSGHTEVREHQGGEKTPPPTYLFCGLFGDPHLRTFKDHFQTCKVEGAWPLIDNNYLSVQVTNVPVVPGSSATATKKITIIFKSYQDCTDQKVYQAMTDDLPAAFVDGTTSGGDGNTGSLHIVEKVSGKYIEMHARYIRTTVYIRQLGHYLTLAIRMPQKLVMAYEESQDLQLCVNGCPSSERIDQSGHLPLPVMGKVLPWGAAAHPLSGYTLETAITKCHEKMLVKDIYFYSCVFDLLTTGDADFTAAAHSALQDVEALHPSREHWHIFPRSGGGSGVRGIKFFVSLGFLCLIFVAYL
;
A
#
# COMPACT_ATOMS: atom_id res chain seq x y z
N LEU A 1 43.80 -23.01 -16.91
CA LEU A 1 44.26 -23.92 -15.83
C LEU A 1 44.35 -23.08 -14.56
N LEU A 2 43.52 -23.14 -13.52
CA LEU A 2 42.47 -24.03 -12.99
C LEU A 2 41.47 -23.10 -12.24
N SER A 3 40.15 -23.11 -12.48
CA SER A 3 39.08 -23.90 -11.80
C SER A 3 38.25 -22.99 -10.86
N ILE A 4 37.05 -22.50 -11.24
CA ILE A 4 35.68 -23.02 -11.00
C ILE A 4 35.41 -23.52 -9.56
N LEU A 5 34.24 -23.09 -9.02
CA LEU A 5 33.51 -23.45 -7.77
C LEU A 5 33.79 -22.46 -6.63
N CYS A 6 32.83 -21.68 -6.11
CA CYS A 6 31.55 -22.11 -5.58
C CYS A 6 30.39 -21.13 -5.90
N LEU A 7 29.39 -21.61 -6.64
CA LEU A 7 27.99 -21.27 -6.39
C LEU A 7 27.56 -22.09 -5.17
N GLY A 8 27.22 -21.43 -4.08
CA GLY A 8 26.71 -22.06 -2.85
C GLY A 8 25.50 -21.29 -2.35
N ASP A 9 24.37 -21.99 -2.28
CA ASP A 9 23.05 -21.52 -1.85
C ASP A 9 23.06 -20.59 -0.63
N CYS A 10 22.59 -19.37 -0.81
CA CYS A 10 21.94 -18.63 0.29
C CYS A 10 20.52 -19.19 0.47
N GLN A 11 20.40 -20.38 1.06
CA GLN A 11 19.12 -20.82 1.61
C GLN A 11 18.81 -19.97 2.85
N LEU A 12 17.73 -19.20 2.77
CA LEU A 12 17.05 -18.61 3.91
C LEU A 12 16.78 -19.76 4.91
N HIS A 13 17.53 -19.80 6.02
CA HIS A 13 17.46 -20.91 6.96
C HIS A 13 16.14 -20.84 7.75
N THR A 14 15.08 -21.41 7.18
CA THR A 14 13.82 -21.65 7.88
C THR A 14 14.12 -22.54 9.08
N SER A 15 13.84 -22.03 10.29
CA SER A 15 14.14 -22.77 11.51
C SER A 15 13.14 -23.92 11.71
N CYS A 16 13.64 -25.07 12.18
CA CYS A 16 12.82 -26.24 12.44
C CYS A 16 11.73 -25.94 13.50
N GLY A 17 10.45 -26.05 13.12
CA GLY A 17 9.30 -25.72 13.96
C GLY A 17 8.92 -26.76 15.03
N ILE A 18 9.82 -27.69 15.38
CA ILE A 18 9.50 -28.80 16.30
C ILE A 18 9.05 -28.33 17.69
N GLN A 19 9.66 -27.27 18.23
CA GLN A 19 9.32 -26.77 19.56
C GLN A 19 7.84 -26.37 19.64
N LYS A 20 7.31 -25.73 18.59
CA LYS A 20 5.89 -25.37 18.51
C LYS A 20 5.00 -26.61 18.52
N CYS A 21 5.31 -27.62 17.71
CA CYS A 21 4.54 -28.87 17.69
C CYS A 21 4.50 -29.54 19.08
N THR A 22 5.63 -29.53 19.81
CA THR A 22 5.70 -30.07 21.17
C THR A 22 4.89 -29.23 22.16
N THR A 23 4.98 -27.91 22.09
CA THR A 23 4.20 -27.00 22.96
C THR A 23 2.69 -27.19 22.74
N ASP A 24 2.24 -27.31 21.50
CA ASP A 24 0.84 -27.52 21.17
C ASP A 24 0.33 -28.86 21.73
N PHE A 25 1.12 -29.93 21.59
CA PHE A 25 0.80 -31.24 22.17
C PHE A 25 0.69 -31.20 23.71
N VAL A 26 1.64 -30.54 24.39
CA VAL A 26 1.58 -30.36 25.85
C VAL A 26 0.33 -29.55 26.23
N SER A 27 -0.03 -28.52 25.47
CA SER A 27 -1.25 -27.74 25.71
C SER A 27 -2.54 -28.57 25.54
N PHE A 28 -2.60 -29.45 24.54
CA PHE A 28 -3.76 -30.31 24.32
C PHE A 28 -3.92 -31.40 25.37
N THR A 29 -2.85 -31.75 26.08
CA THR A 29 -2.85 -32.84 27.06
C THR A 29 -2.82 -32.38 28.51
N SER A 30 -2.42 -31.13 28.78
CA SER A 30 -2.23 -30.60 30.14
C SER A 30 -3.48 -30.58 31.03
N HIS A 31 -4.66 -30.55 30.43
CA HIS A 31 -5.95 -30.53 31.11
C HIS A 31 -6.64 -31.91 31.13
N LEU A 32 -6.05 -32.92 30.50
CA LEU A 32 -6.62 -34.27 30.47
C LEU A 32 -6.33 -34.99 31.79
N ASN A 33 -7.39 -35.27 32.55
CA ASN A 33 -7.31 -36.06 33.77
C ASN A 33 -7.52 -37.54 33.45
N ALA A 34 -6.65 -38.41 33.96
CA ALA A 34 -6.71 -39.86 33.77
C ALA A 34 -7.98 -40.54 34.34
N ALA A 35 -8.85 -39.79 35.03
CA ALA A 35 -10.12 -40.25 35.58
C ALA A 35 -11.33 -39.95 34.67
N LEU A 36 -11.13 -39.36 33.48
CA LEU A 36 -12.19 -39.09 32.51
C LEU A 36 -12.41 -40.30 31.60
N GLU A 37 -13.67 -40.68 31.37
CA GLU A 37 -14.05 -41.82 30.50
C GLU A 37 -13.58 -41.62 29.03
N ASP A 38 -13.36 -40.39 28.59
CA ASP A 38 -12.91 -40.04 27.23
C ASP A 38 -11.41 -39.70 27.13
N PHE A 39 -10.60 -39.98 28.16
CA PHE A 39 -9.18 -39.62 28.19
C PHE A 39 -8.41 -40.15 26.98
N ASP A 40 -8.52 -41.45 26.68
CA ASP A 40 -7.77 -42.05 25.58
C ASP A 40 -8.24 -41.51 24.22
N LEU A 41 -9.53 -41.17 24.07
CA LEU A 41 -10.06 -40.58 22.84
C LEU A 41 -9.47 -39.18 22.58
N GLU A 42 -9.49 -38.30 23.58
CA GLU A 42 -8.94 -36.95 23.47
C GLU A 42 -7.41 -36.94 23.37
N PHE A 43 -6.74 -37.86 24.07
CA PHE A 43 -5.29 -38.04 23.97
C PHE A 43 -4.89 -38.54 22.58
N CYS A 44 -5.64 -39.47 21.99
CA CYS A 44 -5.41 -39.90 20.61
C CYS A 44 -5.65 -38.77 19.59
N LYS A 45 -6.64 -37.90 19.80
CA LYS A 45 -6.83 -36.69 18.97
C LYS A 45 -5.62 -35.76 19.04
N ALA A 46 -5.03 -35.57 20.23
CA ALA A 46 -3.84 -34.75 20.42
C ALA A 46 -2.60 -35.38 19.77
N LEU A 47 -2.43 -36.70 19.88
CA LEU A 47 -1.33 -37.42 19.22
C LEU A 47 -1.41 -37.38 17.70
N ARG A 48 -2.61 -37.50 17.12
CA ARG A 48 -2.80 -37.32 15.66
C ARG A 48 -2.43 -35.90 15.23
N ALA A 49 -2.82 -34.88 15.99
CA ALA A 49 -2.44 -33.49 15.71
C ALA A 49 -0.91 -33.30 15.74
N TYR A 50 -0.24 -33.89 16.73
CA TYR A 50 1.21 -33.84 16.86
C TYR A 50 1.94 -34.56 15.71
N SER A 51 1.41 -35.72 15.30
CA SER A 51 1.89 -36.48 14.12
C SER A 51 1.80 -35.65 12.83
N VAL A 52 0.68 -34.97 12.59
CA VAL A 52 0.51 -34.11 11.39
C VAL A 52 1.46 -32.90 11.43
N CYS A 53 1.62 -32.26 12.60
CA CYS A 53 2.53 -31.12 12.76
C CYS A 53 3.99 -31.50 12.48
N THR A 54 4.43 -32.64 13.01
CA THR A 54 5.79 -33.15 12.76
C THR A 54 5.98 -33.60 11.30
N TYR A 55 4.97 -34.21 10.68
CA TYR A 55 5.04 -34.56 9.26
C TYR A 55 5.23 -33.34 8.35
N ARG A 56 4.49 -32.24 8.58
CA ARG A 56 4.63 -30.98 7.82
C ARG A 56 6.02 -30.36 7.93
N ASN A 57 6.70 -30.55 9.06
CA ASN A 57 8.04 -30.02 9.32
C ASN A 57 9.17 -30.96 8.86
N SER A 58 8.87 -32.13 8.30
CA SER A 58 9.84 -33.19 8.00
C SER A 58 11.00 -32.78 7.09
N LYS A 59 10.77 -31.90 6.11
CA LYS A 59 11.82 -31.43 5.18
C LYS A 59 12.81 -30.47 5.84
N VAL A 60 12.31 -29.57 6.69
CA VAL A 60 13.08 -28.51 7.35
C VAL A 60 13.78 -29.03 8.61
N CYS A 61 13.19 -30.03 9.28
CA CYS A 61 13.71 -30.60 10.53
C CYS A 61 14.62 -31.82 10.34
N ARG A 62 15.09 -32.13 9.12
CA ARG A 62 15.88 -33.36 8.84
C ARG A 62 17.10 -33.55 9.74
N GLY A 63 17.80 -32.48 10.09
CA GLY A 63 18.99 -32.50 10.95
C GLY A 63 18.73 -32.26 12.44
N ASN A 64 17.48 -32.19 12.88
CA ASN A 64 17.15 -31.84 14.26
C ASN A 64 16.90 -33.10 15.12
N LEU A 65 17.71 -33.31 16.16
CA LEU A 65 17.59 -34.48 17.04
C LEU A 65 16.25 -34.53 17.80
N VAL A 66 15.77 -33.37 18.28
CA VAL A 66 14.50 -33.26 19.02
C VAL A 66 13.31 -33.67 18.15
N TYR A 67 13.36 -33.34 16.86
CA TYR A 67 12.38 -33.77 15.88
C TYR A 67 12.30 -35.29 15.76
N HIS A 68 13.45 -35.95 15.57
CA HIS A 68 13.48 -37.41 15.45
C HIS A 68 13.05 -38.12 16.73
N SER A 69 13.46 -37.60 17.90
CA SER A 69 12.97 -38.08 19.20
C SER A 69 11.45 -37.94 19.33
N ALA A 70 10.88 -36.83 18.89
CA ALA A 70 9.44 -36.61 18.91
C ALA A 70 8.69 -37.56 17.97
N VAL A 71 9.16 -37.77 16.73
CA VAL A 71 8.53 -38.68 15.77
C VAL A 71 8.49 -40.11 16.29
N LEU A 72 9.59 -40.58 16.90
CA LEU A 72 9.64 -41.89 17.55
C LEU A 72 8.66 -41.96 18.73
N GLY A 73 8.68 -40.96 19.62
CA GLY A 73 7.78 -40.90 20.76
C GLY A 73 6.30 -40.87 20.38
N ILE A 74 5.93 -40.19 19.28
CA ILE A 74 4.57 -40.21 18.75
C ILE A 74 4.18 -41.64 18.33
N GLY A 75 5.05 -42.35 17.62
CA GLY A 75 4.80 -43.73 17.19
C GLY A 75 4.59 -44.69 18.37
N ASP A 76 5.41 -44.56 19.40
CA ASP A 76 5.30 -45.36 20.62
C ASP A 76 3.99 -45.07 21.36
N LEU A 77 3.66 -43.79 21.56
CA LEU A 77 2.43 -43.37 22.26
C LEU A 77 1.16 -43.79 21.51
N MET A 78 1.16 -43.70 20.17
CA MET A 78 0.05 -44.18 19.34
C MET A 78 -0.18 -45.69 19.51
N THR A 79 0.91 -46.46 19.61
CA THR A 79 0.84 -47.92 19.79
C THR A 79 0.40 -48.28 21.21
N GLN A 80 0.96 -47.64 22.23
CA GLN A 80 0.63 -47.89 23.64
C GLN A 80 -0.85 -47.64 23.96
N ARG A 81 -1.48 -46.71 23.25
CA ARG A 81 -2.86 -46.28 23.49
C ARG A 81 -3.85 -46.78 22.44
N ASN A 82 -3.43 -47.68 21.55
CA ASN A 82 -4.26 -48.22 20.45
C ASN A 82 -4.93 -47.12 19.59
N CYS A 83 -4.24 -46.01 19.37
CA CYS A 83 -4.77 -44.92 18.55
C CYS A 83 -4.74 -45.29 17.07
N THR A 84 -5.85 -45.09 16.35
CA THR A 84 -5.86 -45.15 14.89
C THR A 84 -5.10 -43.98 14.29
N LYS A 85 -4.41 -44.19 13.16
CA LYS A 85 -3.73 -43.09 12.44
C LYS A 85 -4.72 -42.11 11.81
N ASP A 86 -5.85 -42.63 11.33
CA ASP A 86 -6.94 -41.85 10.75
C ASP A 86 -7.98 -41.49 11.81
N GLY A 87 -8.49 -40.26 11.77
CA GLY A 87 -9.51 -39.76 12.71
C GLY A 87 -9.35 -38.27 13.02
N PRO A 88 -10.25 -37.71 13.84
CA PRO A 88 -10.20 -36.30 14.21
C PRO A 88 -8.92 -35.97 15.00
N THR A 89 -8.43 -34.76 14.84
CA THR A 89 -7.26 -34.20 15.55
C THR A 89 -7.71 -33.14 16.56
N SER A 90 -7.06 -33.04 17.72
CA SER A 90 -7.31 -31.93 18.65
C SER A 90 -6.91 -30.63 17.96
N SER A 91 -7.79 -29.65 18.01
CA SER A 91 -7.62 -28.37 17.33
C SER A 91 -7.77 -27.24 18.34
N THR A 92 -6.80 -26.33 18.40
CA THR A 92 -6.97 -24.99 18.97
C THR A 92 -7.69 -24.05 18.02
N ASN A 93 -7.91 -24.48 16.77
CA ASN A 93 -8.69 -23.74 15.79
C ASN A 93 -10.15 -24.23 15.85
N PRO A 94 -11.13 -23.34 16.10
CA PRO A 94 -12.48 -23.61 15.65
C PRO A 94 -12.41 -23.88 14.14
N GLU A 95 -13.30 -24.72 13.63
CA GLU A 95 -13.51 -24.91 12.20
C GLU A 95 -14.10 -23.60 11.63
N ILE A 96 -13.28 -22.56 11.61
CA ILE A 96 -13.49 -21.34 10.85
C ILE A 96 -13.11 -21.76 9.43
N THR A 97 -14.01 -21.54 8.47
CA THR A 97 -13.65 -21.44 7.06
C THR A 97 -12.62 -20.31 6.93
N HIS A 98 -11.35 -20.63 7.20
CA HIS A 98 -10.22 -19.76 6.95
C HIS A 98 -10.15 -19.61 5.44
N ASP A 99 -10.53 -18.43 4.96
CA ASP A 99 -10.03 -17.94 3.69
C ASP A 99 -8.59 -17.44 3.98
N PRO A 100 -7.53 -18.21 3.67
CA PRO A 100 -6.15 -17.76 3.88
C PRO A 100 -5.85 -16.46 3.12
N CYS A 101 -6.73 -16.08 2.19
CA CYS A 101 -6.60 -14.94 1.31
C CYS A 101 -7.43 -13.74 1.70
N ASN A 102 -7.86 -13.69 2.96
CA ASN A 102 -8.44 -12.51 3.55
C ASN A 102 -7.55 -12.07 4.73
N TYR A 103 -6.73 -11.03 4.51
CA TYR A 103 -5.81 -10.42 5.48
C TYR A 103 -6.39 -10.25 6.90
N SER A 104 -7.71 -10.07 7.02
CA SER A 104 -8.43 -9.99 8.30
C SER A 104 -8.24 -11.22 9.19
N GLY A 105 -8.22 -12.42 8.61
CA GLY A 105 -8.21 -13.68 9.37
C GLY A 105 -6.87 -14.00 10.03
N HIS A 106 -5.77 -13.36 9.61
CA HIS A 106 -4.45 -13.58 10.19
C HIS A 106 -4.21 -12.83 11.50
N THR A 107 -5.01 -11.80 11.81
CA THR A 107 -4.82 -10.97 13.01
C THR A 107 -5.77 -11.32 14.16
N GLU A 108 -6.71 -12.27 13.97
CA GLU A 108 -7.79 -12.53 14.93
C GLU A 108 -7.53 -13.65 15.95
N VAL A 109 -6.36 -14.33 15.91
CA VAL A 109 -6.10 -15.48 16.81
C VAL A 109 -5.10 -15.15 17.93
N ARG A 110 -5.20 -13.95 18.56
CA ARG A 110 -4.47 -13.70 19.82
C ARG A 110 -5.23 -13.05 20.96
N GLU A 111 -6.51 -12.72 20.80
CA GLU A 111 -7.30 -12.16 21.91
C GLU A 111 -8.64 -12.86 22.05
N HIS A 112 -8.64 -14.00 22.76
CA HIS A 112 -9.84 -14.46 23.44
C HIS A 112 -9.94 -13.76 24.79
N GLN A 113 -10.46 -12.53 24.77
CA GLN A 113 -11.24 -11.98 25.88
C GLN A 113 -12.14 -10.85 25.34
N GLY A 114 -13.44 -11.14 25.24
CA GLY A 114 -14.49 -10.13 25.23
C GLY A 114 -14.64 -9.27 23.97
N GLY A 115 -15.47 -9.72 23.03
CA GLY A 115 -16.52 -8.90 22.41
C GLY A 115 -16.20 -7.47 21.93
N GLU A 116 -15.01 -7.18 21.43
CA GLU A 116 -14.71 -5.89 20.78
C GLU A 116 -14.48 -6.14 19.28
N LYS A 117 -15.37 -5.60 18.44
CA LYS A 117 -15.20 -5.61 16.99
C LYS A 117 -13.88 -4.92 16.69
N THR A 118 -12.89 -5.64 16.17
CA THR A 118 -11.64 -5.05 15.68
C THR A 118 -11.99 -3.90 14.74
N PRO A 119 -11.47 -2.68 14.98
CA PRO A 119 -11.77 -1.55 14.13
C PRO A 119 -11.34 -1.85 12.69
N PRO A 120 -12.11 -1.42 11.67
CA PRO A 120 -11.74 -1.63 10.28
C PRO A 120 -10.33 -1.08 10.02
N PRO A 121 -9.53 -1.71 9.14
CA PRO A 121 -8.16 -1.26 8.91
C PRO A 121 -8.17 0.18 8.39
N THR A 122 -7.31 1.01 8.95
CA THR A 122 -7.02 2.34 8.41
C THR A 122 -6.37 2.18 7.05
N TYR A 123 -6.98 2.75 6.01
CA TYR A 123 -6.43 2.80 4.66
C TYR A 123 -5.65 4.10 4.47
N LEU A 124 -4.68 4.08 3.56
CA LEU A 124 -3.96 5.26 3.08
C LEU A 124 -4.06 5.31 1.55
N PHE A 125 -3.86 6.50 1.00
CA PHE A 125 -3.93 6.76 -0.43
C PHE A 125 -2.60 7.34 -0.94
N CYS A 126 -2.12 6.86 -2.08
CA CYS A 126 -1.03 7.47 -2.83
C CYS A 126 -1.48 7.69 -4.28
N GLY A 127 -1.07 8.80 -4.89
CA GLY A 127 -1.38 9.11 -6.29
C GLY A 127 -0.22 9.76 -7.01
N LEU A 128 -0.06 9.46 -8.30
CA LEU A 128 0.91 10.03 -9.22
C LEU A 128 0.23 10.38 -10.55
N PHE A 129 0.31 11.65 -10.96
CA PHE A 129 -0.29 12.16 -12.20
C PHE A 129 0.44 13.42 -12.66
N GLY A 130 0.17 13.91 -13.87
CA GLY A 130 0.75 15.19 -14.29
C GLY A 130 2.27 15.15 -14.43
N ASP A 131 2.94 16.24 -14.04
CA ASP A 131 4.39 16.41 -14.22
C ASP A 131 5.32 16.07 -13.04
N PRO A 132 5.51 14.77 -12.76
CA PRO A 132 4.55 14.03 -11.98
C PRO A 132 4.34 14.66 -10.59
N HIS A 133 3.11 15.06 -10.34
CA HIS A 133 2.62 15.41 -9.04
C HIS A 133 2.35 14.17 -8.19
N LEU A 134 2.97 14.12 -7.03
CA LEU A 134 2.91 13.02 -6.08
C LEU A 134 2.10 13.43 -4.85
N ARG A 135 1.03 12.68 -4.57
CA ARG A 135 0.38 12.65 -3.26
C ARG A 135 0.84 11.40 -2.52
N THR A 136 1.58 11.59 -1.43
CA THR A 136 2.08 10.48 -0.59
C THR A 136 0.98 9.91 0.32
N PHE A 137 1.23 8.74 0.92
CA PHE A 137 0.39 8.13 1.95
C PHE A 137 0.20 8.98 3.22
N LYS A 138 1.01 10.03 3.39
CA LYS A 138 0.90 11.02 4.48
C LYS A 138 0.16 12.28 4.05
N ASP A 139 -0.50 12.26 2.89
CA ASP A 139 -1.17 13.40 2.25
C ASP A 139 -0.27 14.60 1.96
N HIS A 140 1.05 14.42 1.97
CA HIS A 140 1.96 15.43 1.44
C HIS A 140 1.88 15.43 -0.09
N PHE A 141 1.71 16.63 -0.65
CA PHE A 141 1.72 16.88 -2.07
C PHE A 141 3.06 17.47 -2.51
N GLN A 142 3.64 16.95 -3.58
CA GLN A 142 4.94 17.34 -4.11
C GLN A 142 4.91 17.32 -5.63
N THR A 143 5.68 18.19 -6.27
CA THR A 143 5.94 18.12 -7.71
C THR A 143 7.39 17.80 -7.93
N CYS A 144 7.65 16.77 -8.74
CA CYS A 144 8.94 16.12 -8.77
C CYS A 144 9.51 16.10 -10.19
N LYS A 145 10.84 16.11 -10.34
CA LYS A 145 11.48 15.80 -11.61
C LYS A 145 11.49 14.30 -11.81
N VAL A 146 12.17 13.56 -10.92
CA VAL A 146 12.21 12.08 -10.86
C VAL A 146 12.28 11.42 -12.24
N GLU A 147 13.22 11.90 -13.06
CA GLU A 147 13.47 11.38 -14.40
C GLU A 147 14.02 9.95 -14.33
N GLY A 148 13.60 9.08 -15.25
CA GLY A 148 14.00 7.67 -15.26
C GLY A 148 13.13 6.80 -14.35
N ALA A 149 13.71 5.71 -13.85
CA ALA A 149 13.00 4.68 -13.08
C ALA A 149 13.02 4.97 -11.58
N TRP A 150 11.84 5.02 -10.95
CA TRP A 150 11.70 5.31 -9.51
C TRP A 150 10.73 4.36 -8.78
N PRO A 151 11.07 3.92 -7.56
CA PRO A 151 10.18 3.11 -6.73
C PRO A 151 9.14 3.98 -6.01
N LEU A 152 7.86 3.78 -6.34
CA LEU A 152 6.76 4.39 -5.60
C LEU A 152 6.49 3.66 -4.29
N ILE A 153 6.44 2.33 -4.37
CA ILE A 153 6.26 1.43 -3.23
C ILE A 153 7.29 0.32 -3.39
N ASP A 154 7.97 -0.02 -2.32
CA ASP A 154 8.77 -1.23 -2.22
C ASP A 154 8.70 -1.74 -0.78
N ASN A 155 7.69 -2.56 -0.50
CA ASN A 155 7.46 -3.16 0.82
C ASN A 155 7.38 -4.68 0.72
N ASN A 156 7.09 -5.37 1.82
CA ASN A 156 7.11 -6.84 1.86
C ASN A 156 6.08 -7.51 0.92
N TYR A 157 5.12 -6.77 0.38
CA TYR A 157 3.97 -7.32 -0.35
C TYR A 157 3.87 -6.83 -1.80
N LEU A 158 4.32 -5.61 -2.05
CA LEU A 158 4.11 -4.92 -3.31
C LEU A 158 5.35 -4.10 -3.68
N SER A 159 5.77 -4.21 -4.94
CA SER A 159 6.70 -3.27 -5.55
C SER A 159 6.02 -2.55 -6.71
N VAL A 160 6.07 -1.22 -6.70
CA VAL A 160 5.52 -0.36 -7.75
C VAL A 160 6.63 0.54 -8.24
N GLN A 161 6.96 0.43 -9.52
CA GLN A 161 7.99 1.21 -10.17
C GLN A 161 7.39 1.98 -11.35
N VAL A 162 7.75 3.24 -11.46
CA VAL A 162 7.37 4.10 -12.59
C VAL A 162 8.59 4.50 -13.39
N THR A 163 8.42 4.81 -14.67
CA THR A 163 9.45 5.48 -15.48
C THR A 163 8.91 6.78 -16.01
N ASN A 164 9.54 7.88 -15.62
CA ASN A 164 9.19 9.23 -16.07
C ASN A 164 10.19 9.70 -17.12
N VAL A 165 9.68 10.39 -18.14
CA VAL A 165 10.50 10.97 -19.21
C VAL A 165 10.19 12.45 -19.35
N PRO A 166 11.16 13.30 -19.73
CA PRO A 166 10.90 14.71 -19.99
C PRO A 166 9.82 14.87 -21.06
N VAL A 167 8.84 15.74 -20.81
CA VAL A 167 7.75 16.04 -21.76
C VAL A 167 8.29 16.83 -22.96
N VAL A 168 9.17 17.80 -22.67
CA VAL A 168 9.90 18.59 -23.66
C VAL A 168 11.40 18.44 -23.39
N PRO A 169 12.25 18.21 -24.41
CA PRO A 169 13.70 18.12 -24.21
C PRO A 169 14.26 19.35 -23.49
N GLY A 170 15.01 19.13 -22.41
CA GLY A 170 15.59 20.21 -21.59
C GLY A 170 14.66 20.82 -20.54
N SER A 171 13.39 20.42 -20.49
CA SER A 171 12.47 20.84 -19.41
C SER A 171 12.65 19.99 -18.14
N SER A 172 12.36 20.57 -16.99
CA SER A 172 12.23 19.85 -15.72
C SER A 172 10.90 19.09 -15.60
N ALA A 173 9.91 19.41 -16.43
CA ALA A 173 8.63 18.70 -16.47
C ALA A 173 8.82 17.31 -17.09
N THR A 174 8.53 16.27 -16.32
CA THR A 174 8.56 14.87 -16.77
C THR A 174 7.17 14.26 -16.64
N ALA A 175 6.89 13.15 -17.30
CA ALA A 175 5.62 12.44 -17.15
C ALA A 175 5.80 10.93 -17.22
N THR A 176 4.89 10.20 -16.57
CA THR A 176 4.96 8.74 -16.46
C THR A 176 4.60 8.08 -17.79
N LYS A 177 5.50 7.26 -18.35
CA LYS A 177 5.25 6.47 -19.58
C LYS A 177 5.30 4.97 -19.37
N LYS A 178 5.77 4.50 -18.22
CA LYS A 178 5.78 3.07 -17.88
C LYS A 178 5.46 2.89 -16.41
N ILE A 179 4.60 1.92 -16.13
CA ILE A 179 4.28 1.46 -14.78
C ILE A 179 4.55 -0.03 -14.73
N THR A 180 5.31 -0.49 -13.72
CA THR A 180 5.53 -1.90 -13.43
C THR A 180 5.10 -2.18 -12.00
N ILE A 181 4.25 -3.18 -11.80
CA ILE A 181 3.74 -3.58 -10.49
C ILE A 181 4.05 -5.05 -10.29
N ILE A 182 4.70 -5.37 -9.18
CA ILE A 182 5.01 -6.73 -8.76
C ILE A 182 4.21 -7.00 -7.49
N PHE A 183 3.18 -7.83 -7.63
CA PHE A 183 2.49 -8.47 -6.52
C PHE A 183 3.37 -9.62 -6.04
N LYS A 184 4.04 -9.46 -4.90
CA LYS A 184 4.94 -10.49 -4.35
C LYS A 184 4.11 -11.72 -3.96
N SER A 185 4.72 -12.90 -4.07
CA SER A 185 4.04 -14.16 -3.74
C SER A 185 3.51 -14.12 -2.31
N TYR A 186 2.25 -14.55 -2.13
CA TYR A 186 1.64 -14.68 -0.83
C TYR A 186 1.13 -16.10 -0.68
N GLN A 187 1.68 -16.80 0.32
CA GLN A 187 1.46 -18.23 0.52
C GLN A 187 -0.05 -18.56 0.54
N ASP A 188 -0.42 -19.62 -0.16
CA ASP A 188 -1.79 -20.13 -0.30
C ASP A 188 -2.78 -19.19 -1.00
N CYS A 189 -2.32 -18.05 -1.57
CA CYS A 189 -3.19 -17.04 -2.16
C CYS A 189 -2.86 -16.58 -3.55
N THR A 190 -1.60 -16.26 -3.84
CA THR A 190 -1.19 -15.92 -5.19
C THR A 190 0.29 -16.19 -5.33
N ASP A 191 0.66 -16.79 -6.45
CA ASP A 191 2.02 -16.73 -6.94
C ASP A 191 2.37 -15.27 -7.27
N GLN A 192 3.67 -14.99 -7.43
CA GLN A 192 4.11 -13.66 -7.84
C GLN A 192 3.49 -13.30 -9.19
N LYS A 193 2.86 -12.14 -9.27
CA LYS A 193 2.30 -11.60 -10.52
C LYS A 193 2.97 -10.28 -10.87
N VAL A 194 3.34 -10.15 -12.14
CA VAL A 194 3.97 -8.94 -12.68
C VAL A 194 3.00 -8.33 -13.67
N TYR A 195 2.70 -7.06 -13.47
CA TYR A 195 1.97 -6.22 -14.41
C TYR A 195 2.91 -5.17 -14.98
N GLN A 196 2.79 -4.89 -16.26
CA GLN A 196 3.49 -3.80 -16.91
C GLN A 196 2.55 -3.10 -17.88
N ALA A 197 2.55 -1.77 -17.83
CA ALA A 197 1.89 -0.91 -18.80
C ALA A 197 2.88 0.11 -19.34
N MET A 198 2.69 0.47 -20.60
CA MET A 198 3.40 1.55 -21.27
C MET A 198 2.39 2.46 -21.96
N THR A 199 2.82 3.66 -22.36
CA THR A 199 2.01 4.50 -23.24
C THR A 199 1.60 3.70 -24.48
N ASP A 200 0.31 3.76 -24.82
CA ASP A 200 -0.36 3.06 -25.93
C ASP A 200 -0.48 1.54 -25.76
N ASP A 201 -0.09 1.01 -24.60
CA ASP A 201 -0.21 -0.40 -24.24
C ASP A 201 -0.60 -0.54 -22.75
N LEU A 202 -1.91 -0.48 -22.50
CA LEU A 202 -2.51 -0.68 -21.17
C LEU A 202 -3.28 -2.02 -21.15
N PRO A 203 -2.61 -3.15 -20.93
CA PRO A 203 -3.23 -4.47 -21.01
C PRO A 203 -4.17 -4.75 -19.82
N ALA A 204 -5.21 -5.54 -20.07
CA ALA A 204 -6.09 -6.05 -19.01
C ALA A 204 -5.61 -7.38 -18.40
N ALA A 205 -4.29 -7.66 -18.48
CA ALA A 205 -3.67 -8.91 -18.07
C ALA A 205 -2.27 -8.68 -17.49
N PHE A 206 -1.79 -9.64 -16.70
CA PHE A 206 -0.41 -9.74 -16.26
C PHE A 206 0.50 -10.14 -17.43
N VAL A 207 1.82 -10.00 -17.26
CA VAL A 207 2.82 -10.29 -18.31
C VAL A 207 2.81 -11.75 -18.79
N ASP A 208 2.32 -12.67 -17.95
CA ASP A 208 2.14 -14.08 -18.28
C ASP A 208 0.79 -14.38 -18.98
N GLY A 209 0.01 -13.34 -19.27
CA GLY A 209 -1.29 -13.41 -19.93
C GLY A 209 -2.46 -13.74 -19.01
N THR A 210 -2.25 -13.98 -17.71
CA THR A 210 -3.37 -14.22 -16.78
C THR A 210 -4.05 -12.92 -16.39
N THR A 211 -5.34 -12.97 -16.08
CA THR A 211 -6.10 -11.81 -15.57
C THR A 211 -6.35 -11.88 -14.07
N SER A 212 -5.96 -13.00 -13.44
CA SER A 212 -6.06 -13.26 -12.01
C SER A 212 -4.84 -13.98 -11.44
N GLY A 213 -4.69 -13.91 -10.12
CA GLY A 213 -3.76 -14.69 -9.31
C GLY A 213 -4.50 -15.39 -8.16
N GLY A 214 -4.11 -16.64 -7.88
CA GLY A 214 -4.74 -17.51 -6.89
C GLY A 214 -5.77 -18.50 -7.43
N ASP A 215 -6.00 -19.57 -6.69
CA ASP A 215 -6.98 -20.61 -7.02
C ASP A 215 -8.40 -20.19 -6.59
N GLY A 216 -9.40 -20.36 -7.48
CA GLY A 216 -10.82 -20.15 -7.18
C GLY A 216 -11.56 -19.19 -8.13
N ASN A 217 -12.89 -19.16 -8.01
CA ASN A 217 -13.81 -18.57 -9.01
C ASN A 217 -13.72 -17.03 -9.15
N THR A 218 -13.01 -16.32 -8.27
CA THR A 218 -12.80 -14.84 -8.37
C THR A 218 -11.37 -14.36 -8.19
N GLY A 219 -10.39 -15.26 -7.95
CA GLY A 219 -8.98 -14.92 -7.68
C GLY A 219 -8.78 -14.03 -6.45
N SER A 220 -7.69 -14.25 -5.71
CA SER A 220 -7.31 -13.34 -4.60
C SER A 220 -6.76 -12.01 -5.13
N LEU A 221 -6.31 -12.01 -6.39
CA LEU A 221 -5.83 -10.90 -7.18
C LEU A 221 -6.50 -10.95 -8.57
N HIS A 222 -7.00 -9.83 -9.08
CA HIS A 222 -7.52 -9.75 -10.45
C HIS A 222 -7.42 -8.35 -11.05
N ILE A 223 -7.41 -8.30 -12.39
CA ILE A 223 -7.43 -7.08 -13.19
C ILE A 223 -8.80 -6.93 -13.84
N VAL A 224 -9.37 -5.73 -13.77
CA VAL A 224 -10.64 -5.38 -14.41
C VAL A 224 -10.42 -4.21 -15.36
N GLU A 225 -10.70 -4.42 -16.64
CA GLU A 225 -10.75 -3.33 -17.61
C GLU A 225 -12.06 -2.56 -17.46
N LYS A 226 -11.96 -1.25 -17.22
CA LYS A 226 -13.10 -0.34 -17.08
C LYS A 226 -13.36 0.45 -18.34
N VAL A 227 -12.29 0.86 -19.02
CA VAL A 227 -12.35 1.52 -20.33
C VAL A 227 -11.27 0.90 -21.20
N SER A 228 -11.68 0.40 -22.37
CA SER A 228 -10.80 -0.38 -23.22
C SER A 228 -9.51 0.37 -23.55
N GLY A 229 -8.37 -0.23 -23.18
CA GLY A 229 -7.03 0.31 -23.39
C GLY A 229 -6.74 1.66 -22.72
N LYS A 230 -7.58 2.11 -21.77
CA LYS A 230 -7.46 3.45 -21.16
C LYS A 230 -7.62 3.48 -19.65
N TYR A 231 -8.34 2.54 -19.04
CA TYR A 231 -8.53 2.49 -17.60
C TYR A 231 -8.69 1.06 -17.13
N ILE A 232 -7.79 0.64 -16.24
CA ILE A 232 -7.86 -0.65 -15.54
C ILE A 232 -7.83 -0.46 -14.03
N GLU A 233 -8.40 -1.43 -13.33
CA GLU A 233 -8.32 -1.55 -11.88
C GLU A 233 -7.72 -2.90 -11.51
N MET A 234 -6.84 -2.92 -10.53
CA MET A 234 -6.34 -4.14 -9.93
C MET A 234 -6.82 -4.24 -8.48
N HIS A 235 -7.32 -5.42 -8.14
CA HIS A 235 -7.91 -5.70 -6.83
C HIS A 235 -7.16 -6.85 -6.18
N ALA A 236 -6.20 -6.53 -5.32
CA ALA A 236 -5.44 -7.49 -4.51
C ALA A 236 -6.14 -7.66 -3.16
N ARG A 237 -7.17 -8.51 -3.13
CA ARG A 237 -8.02 -8.73 -1.95
C ARG A 237 -7.22 -9.28 -0.76
N TYR A 238 -6.24 -10.15 -1.03
CA TYR A 238 -5.39 -10.77 -0.01
C TYR A 238 -4.52 -9.80 0.79
N ILE A 239 -4.24 -8.62 0.23
CA ILE A 239 -3.55 -7.49 0.92
C ILE A 239 -4.42 -6.23 0.96
N ARG A 240 -5.73 -6.37 0.71
CA ARG A 240 -6.72 -5.28 0.70
C ARG A 240 -6.25 -4.03 -0.06
N THR A 241 -5.53 -4.23 -1.16
CA THR A 241 -4.93 -3.16 -1.94
C THR A 241 -5.65 -3.00 -3.27
N THR A 242 -5.93 -1.77 -3.65
CA THR A 242 -6.57 -1.43 -4.92
C THR A 242 -5.66 -0.48 -5.68
N VAL A 243 -5.46 -0.74 -6.98
CA VAL A 243 -4.62 0.09 -7.85
C VAL A 243 -5.40 0.48 -9.10
N TYR A 244 -5.46 1.77 -9.40
CA TYR A 244 -6.03 2.31 -10.63
C TYR A 244 -4.90 2.80 -11.54
N ILE A 245 -4.96 2.43 -12.81
CA ILE A 245 -4.06 2.94 -13.84
C ILE A 245 -4.89 3.46 -15.00
N ARG A 246 -4.63 4.68 -15.42
CA ARG A 246 -5.28 5.29 -16.58
C ARG A 246 -4.24 5.79 -17.57
N GLN A 247 -4.56 5.73 -18.86
CA GLN A 247 -3.83 6.44 -19.89
C GLN A 247 -4.61 7.69 -20.32
N LEU A 248 -3.99 8.85 -20.16
CA LEU A 248 -4.53 10.16 -20.54
C LEU A 248 -3.55 10.78 -21.54
N GLY A 249 -3.99 10.92 -22.79
CA GLY A 249 -3.08 11.29 -23.87
C GLY A 249 -1.96 10.28 -24.04
N HIS A 250 -0.73 10.76 -23.91
CA HIS A 250 0.50 9.98 -24.03
C HIS A 250 1.13 9.57 -22.69
N TYR A 251 0.42 9.73 -21.57
CA TYR A 251 0.96 9.49 -20.24
C TYR A 251 0.05 8.63 -19.38
N LEU A 252 0.64 8.03 -18.35
CA LEU A 252 -0.05 7.18 -17.40
C LEU A 252 -0.25 7.92 -16.07
N THR A 253 -1.41 7.72 -15.45
CA THR A 253 -1.67 8.10 -14.06
C THR A 253 -1.84 6.85 -13.21
N LEU A 254 -1.57 6.97 -11.91
CA LEU A 254 -1.59 5.87 -10.96
C LEU A 254 -2.21 6.34 -9.64
N ALA A 255 -3.12 5.54 -9.10
CA ALA A 255 -3.67 5.76 -7.76
C ALA A 255 -3.76 4.45 -6.99
N ILE A 256 -3.37 4.47 -5.71
CA ILE A 256 -3.22 3.29 -4.87
C ILE A 256 -3.90 3.51 -3.53
N ARG A 257 -4.77 2.58 -3.13
CA ARG A 257 -5.29 2.47 -1.76
C ARG A 257 -4.70 1.25 -1.10
N MET A 258 -4.04 1.42 0.04
CA MET A 258 -3.37 0.34 0.76
C MET A 258 -3.59 0.45 2.29
N PRO A 259 -3.75 -0.65 3.04
CA PRO A 259 -3.83 -0.60 4.50
C PRO A 259 -2.56 -0.04 5.14
N GLN A 260 -2.69 0.86 6.12
CA GLN A 260 -1.57 1.50 6.82
C GLN A 260 -0.55 0.49 7.36
N LYS A 261 -1.02 -0.63 7.94
CA LYS A 261 -0.15 -1.68 8.49
C LYS A 261 0.75 -2.31 7.43
N LEU A 262 0.29 -2.42 6.19
CA LEU A 262 1.06 -3.00 5.09
C LEU A 262 1.99 -1.97 4.43
N VAL A 263 1.54 -0.71 4.35
CA VAL A 263 2.40 0.41 3.89
C VAL A 263 3.65 0.51 4.75
N MET A 264 3.53 0.32 6.07
CA MET A 264 4.65 0.44 7.03
C MET A 264 5.45 -0.85 7.24
N ALA A 265 5.15 -1.92 6.49
CA ALA A 265 5.83 -3.21 6.60
C ALA A 265 6.90 -3.36 5.51
N TYR A 266 8.01 -2.64 5.68
CA TYR A 266 9.18 -2.66 4.81
C TYR A 266 10.47 -2.69 5.66
N GLU A 267 11.57 -3.14 5.07
CA GLU A 267 12.89 -3.21 5.73
C GLU A 267 13.63 -1.87 5.66
N GLU A 268 14.61 -1.63 6.55
CA GLU A 268 15.42 -0.40 6.55
C GLU A 268 16.19 -0.17 5.24
N SER A 269 16.49 -1.24 4.50
CA SER A 269 17.13 -1.20 3.18
C SER A 269 16.23 -0.63 2.08
N GLN A 270 14.93 -0.46 2.34
CA GLN A 270 13.90 -0.01 1.39
C GLN A 270 13.48 1.45 1.69
N ASP A 271 14.45 2.31 1.99
CA ASP A 271 14.22 3.69 2.42
C ASP A 271 13.69 4.61 1.30
N LEU A 272 14.05 4.33 0.05
CA LEU A 272 13.58 5.04 -1.13
C LEU A 272 12.21 4.51 -1.60
N GLN A 273 11.14 5.13 -1.11
CA GLN A 273 9.76 4.89 -1.55
C GLN A 273 9.01 6.21 -1.67
N LEU A 274 8.71 6.64 -2.89
CA LEU A 274 8.08 7.94 -3.13
C LEU A 274 6.74 8.07 -2.41
N CYS A 275 5.89 7.03 -2.41
CA CYS A 275 4.60 7.09 -1.72
C CYS A 275 4.71 7.21 -0.18
N VAL A 276 5.84 6.86 0.42
CA VAL A 276 6.02 6.89 1.89
C VAL A 276 6.76 8.15 2.34
N ASN A 277 7.85 8.49 1.65
CA ASN A 277 8.79 9.53 2.06
C ASN A 277 8.78 10.76 1.13
N GLY A 278 8.11 10.66 -0.01
CA GLY A 278 8.14 11.68 -1.06
C GLY A 278 9.43 11.63 -1.88
N CYS A 279 9.56 12.60 -2.78
CA CYS A 279 10.73 12.75 -3.63
C CYS A 279 11.93 13.27 -2.83
N PRO A 280 13.17 12.84 -3.15
CA PRO A 280 14.39 13.45 -2.63
C PRO A 280 14.39 14.96 -2.87
N SER A 281 14.97 15.74 -1.96
CA SER A 281 14.94 17.20 -2.07
C SER A 281 15.59 17.74 -3.36
N SER A 282 16.56 17.03 -3.93
CA SER A 282 17.19 17.36 -5.23
C SER A 282 16.26 17.15 -6.43
N GLU A 283 15.23 16.32 -6.27
CA GLU A 283 14.24 16.00 -7.30
C GLU A 283 12.95 16.80 -7.13
N ARG A 284 12.84 17.69 -6.13
CA ARG A 284 11.64 18.52 -5.94
C ARG A 284 11.72 19.77 -6.80
N ILE A 285 10.64 20.04 -7.53
CA ILE A 285 10.44 21.27 -8.31
C ILE A 285 9.82 22.36 -7.42
N ASP A 286 9.11 21.97 -6.36
CA ASP A 286 8.59 22.90 -5.36
C ASP A 286 9.69 23.47 -4.44
N GLN A 287 9.57 24.75 -4.10
CA GLN A 287 10.34 25.33 -2.99
C GLN A 287 9.52 25.15 -1.71
N SER A 288 9.82 24.08 -0.94
CA SER A 288 9.24 23.85 0.39
C SER A 288 7.72 23.63 0.38
N GLY A 289 7.21 22.81 -0.56
CA GLY A 289 5.78 22.47 -0.63
C GLY A 289 4.88 23.56 -1.21
N HIS A 290 5.47 24.59 -1.83
CA HIS A 290 4.73 25.56 -2.63
C HIS A 290 4.98 25.19 -4.10
N LEU A 291 3.93 24.73 -4.78
CA LEU A 291 3.90 24.76 -6.24
C LEU A 291 4.33 26.18 -6.64
N PRO A 292 5.40 26.35 -7.43
CA PRO A 292 5.81 27.67 -7.94
C PRO A 292 4.84 28.09 -9.04
N LEU A 293 3.56 28.09 -8.71
CA LEU A 293 2.54 28.75 -9.49
C LEU A 293 2.60 30.23 -9.14
N PRO A 294 2.36 31.11 -10.12
CA PRO A 294 2.30 32.55 -9.95
C PRO A 294 1.02 32.94 -9.17
N VAL A 295 0.84 32.41 -7.97
CA VAL A 295 -0.18 32.85 -7.03
C VAL A 295 0.31 34.19 -6.48
N MET A 296 -0.29 35.27 -6.98
CA MET A 296 -0.12 36.67 -6.55
C MET A 296 1.15 37.42 -7.00
N GLY A 297 1.38 37.49 -8.31
CA GLY A 297 1.92 38.73 -8.91
C GLY A 297 3.42 39.01 -8.78
N LYS A 298 4.25 38.02 -8.44
CA LYS A 298 5.71 38.11 -8.61
C LYS A 298 6.21 37.03 -9.55
N VAL A 299 6.47 37.43 -10.80
CA VAL A 299 7.28 36.67 -11.74
C VAL A 299 8.70 36.63 -11.15
N LEU A 300 9.09 35.52 -10.53
CA LEU A 300 10.50 35.27 -10.29
C LEU A 300 11.09 34.70 -11.59
N PRO A 301 12.13 35.33 -12.15
CA PRO A 301 12.79 34.83 -13.34
C PRO A 301 13.64 33.64 -12.90
N TRP A 302 13.13 32.42 -13.11
CA TRP A 302 14.07 31.30 -13.17
C TRP A 302 14.82 31.43 -14.48
N GLY A 303 16.11 31.73 -14.34
CA GLY A 303 17.00 32.04 -15.44
C GLY A 303 17.20 30.87 -16.41
N ALA A 304 17.62 31.28 -17.61
CA ALA A 304 18.02 30.50 -18.78
C ALA A 304 16.89 30.08 -19.73
N ALA A 305 16.54 31.03 -20.60
CA ALA A 305 16.23 30.83 -22.01
C ALA A 305 15.40 29.58 -22.38
N ALA A 306 14.08 29.73 -22.38
CA ALA A 306 13.25 29.05 -23.36
C ALA A 306 12.28 30.08 -23.93
N HIS A 307 12.25 30.20 -25.25
CA HIS A 307 11.30 31.00 -26.01
C HIS A 307 9.86 30.76 -25.51
N PRO A 308 8.91 31.70 -25.73
CA PRO A 308 7.49 31.43 -25.57
C PRO A 308 7.06 30.42 -26.63
N LEU A 309 7.37 29.14 -26.39
CA LEU A 309 6.90 27.99 -27.13
C LEU A 309 5.83 27.23 -26.32
N SER A 310 5.34 27.82 -25.22
CA SER A 310 4.20 27.29 -24.46
C SER A 310 2.92 27.92 -25.01
N GLY A 311 2.01 27.08 -25.49
CA GLY A 311 0.74 27.51 -26.10
C GLY A 311 -0.24 28.18 -25.14
N TYR A 312 0.04 28.19 -23.83
CA TYR A 312 -0.84 28.70 -22.80
C TYR A 312 -0.23 29.89 -22.03
N THR A 313 -0.99 30.97 -21.91
CA THR A 313 -0.79 32.00 -20.88
C THR A 313 -1.44 31.57 -19.57
N LEU A 314 -1.07 32.20 -18.44
CA LEU A 314 -1.68 31.92 -17.13
C LEU A 314 -3.21 32.03 -17.17
N GLU A 315 -3.75 33.05 -17.84
CA GLU A 315 -5.19 33.25 -17.97
C GLU A 315 -5.85 32.12 -18.76
N THR A 316 -5.28 31.76 -19.91
CA THR A 316 -5.82 30.66 -20.74
C THR A 316 -5.70 29.30 -20.05
N ALA A 317 -4.64 29.05 -19.28
CA ALA A 317 -4.46 27.83 -18.49
C ALA A 317 -5.49 27.73 -17.36
N ILE A 318 -5.69 28.83 -16.61
CA ILE A 318 -6.73 28.92 -15.57
C ILE A 318 -8.10 28.64 -16.16
N THR A 319 -8.46 29.30 -17.27
CA THR A 319 -9.75 29.10 -17.94
C THR A 319 -9.90 27.64 -18.36
N LYS A 320 -8.85 27.05 -18.96
CA LYS A 320 -8.90 25.67 -19.45
C LYS A 320 -9.09 24.65 -18.31
N CYS A 321 -8.33 24.77 -17.22
CA CYS A 321 -8.48 23.89 -16.07
C CYS A 321 -9.85 24.04 -15.39
N HIS A 322 -10.42 25.26 -15.41
CA HIS A 322 -11.72 25.55 -14.82
C HIS A 322 -12.90 24.93 -15.59
N GLU A 323 -12.70 24.50 -16.85
CA GLU A 323 -13.71 23.76 -17.62
C GLU A 323 -14.02 22.38 -17.00
N LYS A 324 -13.04 21.78 -16.29
CA LYS A 324 -13.15 20.43 -15.71
C LYS A 324 -13.12 20.41 -14.19
N MET A 325 -12.50 21.42 -13.55
CA MET A 325 -12.30 21.48 -12.10
C MET A 325 -12.71 22.86 -11.59
N LEU A 326 -13.84 22.93 -10.87
CA LEU A 326 -14.37 24.19 -10.32
C LEU A 326 -13.68 24.59 -9.00
N VAL A 327 -13.16 23.63 -8.26
CA VAL A 327 -12.48 23.85 -6.98
C VAL A 327 -11.03 24.19 -7.24
N LYS A 328 -10.56 25.34 -6.75
CA LYS A 328 -9.17 25.79 -6.86
C LYS A 328 -8.28 25.15 -5.78
N ASP A 329 -8.20 23.84 -5.78
CA ASP A 329 -7.33 23.05 -4.92
C ASP A 329 -6.01 22.71 -5.62
N ILE A 330 -5.18 21.88 -5.00
CA ILE A 330 -3.93 21.38 -5.59
C ILE A 330 -4.12 20.72 -6.97
N TYR A 331 -5.22 20.02 -7.27
CA TYR A 331 -5.42 19.34 -8.55
C TYR A 331 -5.66 20.37 -9.65
N PHE A 332 -6.46 21.40 -9.36
CA PHE A 332 -6.63 22.55 -10.24
C PHE A 332 -5.29 23.27 -10.49
N TYR A 333 -4.54 23.53 -9.44
CA TYR A 333 -3.26 24.24 -9.54
C TYR A 333 -2.20 23.42 -10.28
N SER A 334 -2.18 22.11 -10.06
CA SER A 334 -1.36 21.14 -10.82
C SER A 334 -1.65 21.20 -12.32
N CYS A 335 -2.94 21.17 -12.70
CA CYS A 335 -3.34 21.37 -14.09
C CYS A 335 -2.82 22.68 -14.68
N VAL A 336 -2.93 23.79 -13.95
CA VAL A 336 -2.44 25.09 -14.42
C VAL A 336 -0.91 25.05 -14.59
N PHE A 337 -0.20 24.38 -13.68
CA PHE A 337 1.25 24.24 -13.75
C PHE A 337 1.64 23.44 -14.99
N ASP A 338 1.09 22.24 -15.15
CA ASP A 338 1.33 21.36 -16.30
C ASP A 338 1.08 22.07 -17.63
N LEU A 339 -0.03 22.81 -17.78
CA LEU A 339 -0.34 23.53 -19.02
C LEU A 339 0.70 24.62 -19.33
N LEU A 340 1.20 25.32 -18.31
CA LEU A 340 2.21 26.35 -18.47
C LEU A 340 3.58 25.77 -18.82
N THR A 341 3.96 24.66 -18.19
CA THR A 341 5.27 24.02 -18.35
C THR A 341 5.38 23.19 -19.62
N THR A 342 4.30 22.52 -20.03
CA THR A 342 4.30 21.56 -21.13
C THR A 342 3.58 22.06 -22.39
N GLY A 343 2.55 22.90 -22.24
CA GLY A 343 1.66 23.28 -23.32
C GLY A 343 0.69 22.19 -23.79
N ASP A 344 0.64 21.04 -23.11
CA ASP A 344 -0.15 19.87 -23.52
C ASP A 344 -1.49 19.80 -22.76
N ALA A 345 -2.60 19.86 -23.51
CA ALA A 345 -3.95 19.91 -22.96
C ALA A 345 -4.38 18.61 -22.26
N ASP A 346 -3.75 17.47 -22.54
CA ASP A 346 -4.10 16.18 -21.94
C ASP A 346 -3.84 16.17 -20.43
N PHE A 347 -2.95 17.02 -19.92
CA PHE A 347 -2.72 17.22 -18.50
C PHE A 347 -3.96 17.76 -17.75
N THR A 348 -4.88 18.44 -18.44
CA THR A 348 -6.18 18.81 -17.84
C THR A 348 -7.00 17.56 -17.51
N ALA A 349 -6.99 16.56 -18.39
CA ALA A 349 -7.67 15.29 -18.15
C ALA A 349 -6.95 14.46 -17.08
N ALA A 350 -5.61 14.48 -17.05
CA ALA A 350 -4.82 13.82 -16.01
C ALA A 350 -5.16 14.33 -14.61
N ALA A 351 -5.11 15.65 -14.39
CA ALA A 351 -5.45 16.26 -13.10
C ALA A 351 -6.91 16.01 -12.69
N HIS A 352 -7.86 16.11 -13.63
CA HIS A 352 -9.26 15.81 -13.35
C HIS A 352 -9.47 14.33 -12.98
N SER A 353 -8.82 13.40 -13.68
CA SER A 353 -8.90 11.98 -13.35
C SER A 353 -8.27 11.65 -11.99
N ALA A 354 -7.18 12.33 -11.62
CA ALA A 354 -6.56 12.16 -10.31
C ALA A 354 -7.48 12.61 -9.16
N LEU A 355 -8.25 13.68 -9.35
CA LEU A 355 -9.29 14.08 -8.40
C LEU A 355 -10.38 13.00 -8.27
N GLN A 356 -10.86 12.44 -9.38
CA GLN A 356 -11.82 11.34 -9.36
C GLN A 356 -11.28 10.09 -8.65
N ASP A 357 -10.00 9.77 -8.85
CA ASP A 357 -9.37 8.62 -8.21
C ASP A 357 -9.23 8.82 -6.69
N VAL A 358 -9.00 10.04 -6.23
CA VAL A 358 -9.00 10.40 -4.80
C VAL A 358 -10.39 10.26 -4.20
N GLU A 359 -11.41 10.75 -4.90
CA GLU A 359 -12.81 10.60 -4.47
C GLU A 359 -13.23 9.12 -4.35
N ALA A 360 -12.66 8.26 -5.20
CA ALA A 360 -12.95 6.82 -5.21
C ALA A 360 -12.16 6.02 -4.15
N LEU A 361 -10.91 6.40 -3.89
CA LEU A 361 -9.96 5.58 -3.11
C LEU A 361 -9.57 6.16 -1.75
N HIS A 362 -9.61 7.49 -1.58
CA HIS A 362 -9.20 8.11 -0.32
C HIS A 362 -10.24 7.86 0.78
N PRO A 363 -9.84 7.37 1.98
CA PRO A 363 -10.78 6.96 3.03
C PRO A 363 -11.57 8.12 3.65
N SER A 364 -10.98 9.31 3.61
CA SER A 364 -11.45 10.51 4.30
C SER A 364 -11.84 11.61 3.30
N ARG A 365 -13.11 12.02 3.30
CA ARG A 365 -13.63 13.05 2.39
C ARG A 365 -13.06 14.43 2.67
N GLU A 366 -12.80 14.73 3.93
CA GLU A 366 -12.21 15.99 4.39
C GLU A 366 -10.79 16.22 3.86
N HIS A 367 -10.13 15.17 3.38
CA HIS A 367 -8.79 15.22 2.78
C HIS A 367 -8.83 15.14 1.24
N TRP A 368 -10.00 15.12 0.60
CA TRP A 368 -10.07 15.08 -0.87
C TRP A 368 -9.46 16.32 -1.52
N HIS A 369 -9.73 17.49 -0.95
CA HIS A 369 -9.20 18.76 -1.42
C HIS A 369 -8.09 19.25 -0.49
N ILE A 370 -6.93 19.58 -1.05
CA ILE A 370 -5.86 20.28 -0.33
C ILE A 370 -5.78 21.68 -0.93
N PHE A 371 -5.87 22.71 -0.08
CA PHE A 371 -5.79 24.09 -0.52
C PHE A 371 -4.38 24.64 -0.28
N PRO A 372 -3.84 25.48 -1.17
CA PRO A 372 -2.59 26.17 -0.92
C PRO A 372 -2.69 26.99 0.38
N ARG A 373 -1.63 26.99 1.18
CA ARG A 373 -1.56 27.88 2.35
C ARG A 373 -1.60 29.33 1.85
N SER A 374 -2.63 30.08 2.20
CA SER A 374 -2.63 31.53 2.06
C SER A 374 -1.35 32.06 2.71
N GLY A 375 -0.55 32.83 1.97
CA GLY A 375 0.65 33.49 2.49
C GLY A 375 0.29 34.40 3.66
N GLY A 376 0.25 33.83 4.85
CA GLY A 376 0.09 34.55 6.10
C GLY A 376 1.38 35.29 6.36
N GLY A 377 1.31 36.61 6.26
CA GLY A 377 2.42 37.50 6.57
C GLY A 377 3.01 37.21 7.96
N SER A 378 4.29 37.53 8.05
CA SER A 378 5.09 37.82 9.24
C SER A 378 4.30 37.84 10.56
N GLY A 379 4.77 37.04 11.51
CA GLY A 379 4.19 36.89 12.84
C GLY A 379 3.76 38.21 13.47
N VAL A 380 2.44 38.33 13.67
CA VAL A 380 1.89 39.16 14.73
C VAL A 380 1.58 38.23 15.88
N ARG A 381 2.28 38.44 16.99
CA ARG A 381 2.06 37.80 18.30
C ARG A 381 0.57 37.60 18.55
N GLY A 382 0.15 36.34 18.66
CA GLY A 382 -1.14 35.99 19.25
C GLY A 382 -1.18 36.46 20.70
N ILE A 383 -1.71 37.66 20.92
CA ILE A 383 -2.20 38.07 22.23
C ILE A 383 -3.40 37.18 22.51
N LYS A 384 -3.22 36.24 23.44
CA LYS A 384 -4.27 35.40 23.99
C LYS A 384 -5.32 36.31 24.63
N PHE A 385 -6.44 36.55 23.96
CA PHE A 385 -7.63 37.05 24.63
C PHE A 385 -8.27 35.88 25.39
N PHE A 386 -7.88 35.76 26.67
CA PHE A 386 -8.66 35.05 27.66
C PHE A 386 -9.97 35.81 27.86
N VAL A 387 -11.09 35.21 27.42
CA VAL A 387 -12.42 35.66 27.86
C VAL A 387 -12.58 35.20 29.30
N SER A 388 -12.14 36.03 30.24
CA SER A 388 -12.47 35.91 31.65
C SER A 388 -13.90 36.41 31.84
N LEU A 389 -14.80 35.49 32.18
CA LEU A 389 -16.13 35.78 32.67
C LEU A 389 -16.00 36.55 34.00
N GLY A 390 -16.14 37.86 33.96
CA GLY A 390 -16.02 38.75 35.12
C GLY A 390 -17.17 39.74 35.15
N PHE A 391 -18.15 39.46 36.02
CA PHE A 391 -19.10 40.41 36.56
C PHE A 391 -18.44 41.76 36.88
N LEU A 392 -19.04 42.89 36.49
CA LEU A 392 -19.27 44.04 37.38
C LEU A 392 -20.06 45.17 36.69
N CYS A 393 -21.25 45.41 37.25
CA CYS A 393 -21.89 46.70 37.50
C CYS A 393 -21.89 47.79 36.40
N LEU A 394 -22.99 47.89 35.67
CA LEU A 394 -23.47 49.16 35.11
C LEU A 394 -24.11 49.99 36.23
N ILE A 395 -23.41 51.05 36.65
CA ILE A 395 -23.95 52.12 37.49
C ILE A 395 -24.79 53.06 36.61
N PHE A 396 -26.03 53.26 37.07
CA PHE A 396 -26.96 54.32 36.70
C PHE A 396 -26.30 55.70 36.64
N VAL A 397 -26.60 56.48 35.60
CA VAL A 397 -26.51 57.94 35.66
C VAL A 397 -27.87 58.51 35.30
N ALA A 398 -28.41 59.25 36.26
CA ALA A 398 -29.67 59.99 36.24
C ALA A 398 -29.64 61.17 35.26
N TYR A 399 -30.79 61.50 34.64
CA TYR A 399 -31.53 62.74 34.87
C TYR A 399 -32.70 62.88 33.86
N LEU A 400 -33.78 63.49 34.37
CA LEU A 400 -35.05 63.93 33.75
C LEU A 400 -36.17 62.89 33.62
#